data_AF-A0A534HWB9-F1
#
_entry.id   AF-A0A534HWB9-F1
#
_cell.length_a   1.000
_cell.length_b   1.000
_cell.length_c   1.000
_cell.angle_alpha   90.00
_cell.angle_beta   90.00
_cell.angle_gamma   90.00
#
_symmetry.space_group_name_H-M   'P 1'
#
loop_
_entity.id
_entity.type
_entity.pdbx_description
1 polymer ?
#
loop_
_entity_poly.entity_id
_entity_poly.type
_entity_poly.pdbx_seq_one_letter_code
_entity_poly.pdbx_strand_id
1 'polypeptide(L)'
;MAGNDLRNMGIEIRSFVIKEIEDAQGYLDALGVKRTEEVKRDARMGKASANREATIAEAQAAQQAEKANAEAEANVAQYHRDRDIIKQQSETQVELERANKEIAFQLQTAKRQQELIVEQRKIDIRAKEQEVLVQEQEVLRRQQEQIAAQVVPARTQADAVAATADGEKRKLILTAEGEKERAILVAEGERERLARTAAGEAERIRQEGTAEADVIRLKGEAEAYAIKATGLAEAEAMRAKAQAWEQYGRAAVTQLIVEKLPEIVANAAKSLETTQKLIIMGERGPSQLVGSVVDIAATAPALVKALTGMDLSELAGKLKDIAK
;
A
#
# COMPACT_ATOMS: atom_id res chain seq x y z
N MET A 1 154.17 -2.57 -124.50
CA MET A 1 155.49 -2.50 -125.18
C MET A 1 155.67 -3.54 -126.29
N ALA A 2 155.07 -4.74 -126.24
CA ALA A 2 155.23 -5.76 -127.29
C ALA A 2 154.64 -5.40 -128.68
N GLY A 3 153.71 -4.44 -128.78
CA GLY A 3 153.05 -4.11 -130.05
C GLY A 3 153.96 -3.49 -131.12
N ASN A 4 154.98 -2.72 -130.71
CA ASN A 4 155.91 -2.09 -131.66
C ASN A 4 156.99 -3.08 -132.15
N ASP A 5 157.48 -3.96 -131.29
CA ASP A 5 158.47 -4.97 -131.67
C ASP A 5 157.88 -6.02 -132.63
N LEU A 6 156.62 -6.42 -132.44
CA LEU A 6 155.93 -7.36 -133.33
C LEU A 6 155.65 -6.74 -134.72
N ARG A 7 155.39 -5.42 -134.78
CA ARG A 7 155.21 -4.68 -136.04
C ARG A 7 156.48 -4.65 -136.90
N ASN A 8 157.66 -4.50 -136.30
CA ASN A 8 158.94 -4.52 -137.03
C ASN A 8 159.27 -5.91 -137.61
N MET A 9 158.65 -6.98 -137.11
CA MET A 9 158.75 -8.33 -137.67
C MET A 9 157.64 -8.66 -138.69
N GLY A 10 156.82 -7.67 -139.08
CA GLY A 10 155.73 -7.85 -140.05
C GLY A 10 154.46 -8.50 -139.49
N ILE A 11 154.31 -8.57 -138.17
CA ILE A 11 153.13 -9.16 -137.50
C ILE A 11 152.28 -8.03 -136.89
N GLU A 12 150.98 -7.97 -137.24
CA GLU A 12 150.04 -6.98 -136.70
C GLU A 12 149.05 -7.64 -135.72
N ILE A 13 148.99 -7.12 -134.49
CA ILE A 13 148.05 -7.59 -133.46
C ILE A 13 146.67 -6.97 -133.73
N ARG A 14 145.66 -7.78 -134.06
CA ARG A 14 144.28 -7.29 -134.31
C ARG A 14 143.46 -7.05 -133.04
N SER A 15 143.58 -7.90 -132.03
CA SER A 15 142.84 -7.75 -130.78
C SER A 15 143.64 -8.36 -129.64
N PHE A 16 143.54 -7.70 -128.48
CA PHE A 16 144.07 -8.20 -127.23
C PHE A 16 142.90 -8.40 -126.28
N VAL A 17 142.62 -9.65 -125.92
CA VAL A 17 141.62 -10.00 -124.91
C VAL A 17 142.38 -10.44 -123.67
N ILE A 18 142.18 -9.72 -122.57
CA ILE A 18 142.66 -10.15 -121.27
C ILE A 18 141.81 -11.35 -120.87
N LYS A 19 142.42 -12.53 -120.85
CA LYS A 19 141.73 -13.76 -120.42
C LYS A 19 141.66 -13.86 -118.91
N GLU A 20 142.73 -13.46 -118.23
CA GLU A 20 142.89 -13.66 -116.80
C GLU A 20 143.71 -12.51 -116.22
N ILE A 21 143.30 -12.02 -115.05
CA ILE A 21 144.03 -11.03 -114.27
C ILE A 21 144.38 -11.74 -112.96
N GLU A 22 145.64 -12.14 -112.84
CA GLU A 22 146.17 -12.72 -111.61
C GLU A 22 146.90 -11.64 -110.82
N ASP A 23 146.67 -11.59 -109.51
CA ASP A 23 147.38 -10.73 -108.58
C ASP A 23 148.20 -11.58 -107.60
N ALA A 24 149.52 -11.42 -107.62
CA ALA A 24 150.44 -12.14 -106.74
C ALA A 24 150.30 -11.74 -105.26
N GLN A 25 149.76 -10.55 -104.96
CA GLN A 25 149.55 -10.07 -103.58
C GLN A 25 148.13 -10.32 -103.05
N GLY A 26 147.22 -10.89 -103.84
CA GLY A 26 145.89 -11.33 -103.40
C GLY A 26 144.87 -10.23 -103.05
N TYR A 27 145.06 -8.99 -103.53
CA TYR A 27 144.19 -7.84 -103.24
C TYR A 27 142.76 -8.03 -103.76
N LEU A 28 142.59 -8.62 -104.94
CA LEU A 28 141.27 -8.85 -105.54
C LEU A 28 140.43 -9.86 -104.73
N ASP A 29 141.06 -10.91 -104.21
CA ASP A 29 140.41 -11.88 -103.33
C ASP A 29 140.01 -11.25 -102.00
N ALA A 30 140.90 -10.44 -101.39
CA ALA A 30 140.60 -9.72 -100.16
C ALA A 30 139.43 -8.74 -100.31
N LEU A 31 139.30 -8.08 -101.47
CA LEU A 31 138.18 -7.19 -101.78
C LEU A 31 136.84 -7.97 -101.87
N GLY A 32 136.87 -9.16 -102.45
CA GLY A 32 135.72 -10.07 -102.53
C GLY A 32 135.28 -10.61 -101.16
N VAL A 33 136.23 -10.98 -100.30
CA VAL A 33 135.95 -11.48 -98.93
C VAL A 33 135.25 -10.41 -98.09
N LYS A 34 135.70 -9.15 -98.11
CA LYS A 34 135.05 -8.07 -97.36
C LYS A 34 133.59 -7.87 -97.81
N ARG A 35 133.36 -7.80 -99.13
CA ARG A 35 132.02 -7.55 -99.68
C ARG A 35 131.05 -8.71 -99.41
N THR A 36 131.52 -9.95 -99.47
CA THR A 36 130.71 -11.13 -99.16
C THR A 36 130.34 -11.21 -97.68
N GLU A 37 131.25 -10.86 -96.75
CA GLU A 37 130.94 -10.79 -95.33
C GLU A 37 129.99 -9.64 -94.97
N GLU A 38 130.09 -8.48 -95.64
CA GLU A 38 129.09 -7.40 -95.54
C GLU A 38 127.70 -7.89 -95.92
N VAL A 39 127.56 -8.54 -97.08
CA VAL A 39 126.28 -9.10 -97.55
C VAL A 39 125.75 -10.17 -96.58
N LYS A 40 126.60 -11.06 -96.07
CA LYS A 40 126.19 -12.07 -95.07
C LYS A 40 125.77 -11.44 -93.73
N ARG A 41 126.42 -10.33 -93.32
CA ARG A 41 126.06 -9.58 -92.12
C ARG A 41 124.69 -8.95 -92.30
N ASP A 42 124.46 -8.27 -93.42
CA ASP A 42 123.19 -7.62 -93.72
C ASP A 42 122.06 -8.64 -93.86
N ALA A 43 122.31 -9.78 -94.51
CA ALA A 43 121.36 -10.88 -94.58
C ALA A 43 121.02 -11.45 -93.18
N ARG A 44 122.02 -11.61 -92.29
CA ARG A 44 121.77 -12.02 -90.90
C ARG A 44 120.97 -10.97 -90.12
N MET A 45 121.29 -9.68 -90.27
CA MET A 45 120.56 -8.60 -89.60
C MET A 45 119.13 -8.49 -90.11
N GLY A 46 118.91 -8.61 -91.42
CA GLY A 46 117.59 -8.65 -92.04
C GLY A 46 116.77 -9.83 -91.54
N LYS A 47 117.34 -11.04 -91.51
CA LYS A 47 116.69 -12.24 -90.97
C LYS A 47 116.35 -12.09 -89.48
N ALA A 48 117.28 -11.55 -88.68
CA ALA A 48 117.04 -11.33 -87.25
C ALA A 48 115.96 -10.28 -86.98
N SER A 49 115.93 -9.20 -87.77
CA SER A 49 114.93 -8.13 -87.65
C SER A 49 113.55 -8.63 -88.07
N ALA A 50 113.45 -9.33 -89.21
CA ALA A 50 112.21 -9.95 -89.67
C ALA A 50 111.67 -10.98 -88.66
N ASN A 51 112.55 -11.82 -88.10
CA ASN A 51 112.17 -12.76 -87.05
C ASN A 51 111.68 -12.03 -85.78
N ARG A 52 112.39 -10.98 -85.35
CA ARG A 52 112.00 -10.18 -84.18
C ARG A 52 110.64 -9.51 -84.39
N GLU A 53 110.42 -8.90 -85.55
CA GLU A 53 109.16 -8.27 -85.91
C GLU A 53 108.03 -9.29 -85.97
N ALA A 54 108.26 -10.46 -86.56
CA ALA A 54 107.30 -11.56 -86.56
C ALA A 54 106.93 -12.00 -85.13
N THR A 55 107.92 -12.21 -84.26
CA THR A 55 107.67 -12.59 -82.85
C THR A 55 106.93 -11.50 -82.07
N ILE A 56 107.23 -10.22 -82.30
CA ILE A 56 106.53 -9.10 -81.64
C ILE A 56 105.08 -9.02 -82.13
N ALA A 57 104.86 -9.13 -83.44
CA ALA A 57 103.52 -9.10 -84.03
C ALA A 57 102.69 -10.30 -83.53
N GLU A 58 103.28 -11.49 -83.47
CA GLU A 58 102.64 -12.69 -82.93
C GLU A 58 102.30 -12.55 -81.44
N ALA A 59 103.23 -12.04 -80.62
CA ALA A 59 102.98 -11.79 -79.20
C ALA A 59 101.90 -10.74 -78.96
N GLN A 60 101.86 -9.68 -79.77
CA GLN A 60 100.80 -8.66 -79.69
C GLN A 60 99.44 -9.21 -80.12
N ALA A 61 99.39 -10.00 -81.20
CA ALA A 61 98.17 -10.66 -81.64
C ALA A 61 97.66 -11.65 -80.58
N ALA A 62 98.55 -12.44 -79.97
CA ALA A 62 98.22 -13.34 -78.88
C ALA A 62 97.71 -12.59 -77.64
N GLN A 63 98.36 -11.48 -77.25
CA GLN A 63 97.91 -10.66 -76.12
C GLN A 63 96.53 -10.04 -76.38
N GLN A 64 96.26 -9.55 -77.60
CA GLN A 64 94.96 -9.00 -77.97
C GLN A 64 93.87 -10.07 -77.98
N ALA A 65 94.16 -11.26 -78.52
CA ALA A 65 93.25 -12.40 -78.49
C ALA A 65 92.90 -12.80 -77.05
N GLU A 66 93.92 -12.92 -76.19
CA GLU A 66 93.70 -13.27 -74.78
C GLU A 66 92.93 -12.20 -74.03
N LYS A 67 93.20 -10.91 -74.28
CA LYS A 67 92.44 -9.81 -73.70
C LYS A 67 90.97 -9.87 -74.13
N ALA A 68 90.70 -10.11 -75.41
CA ALA A 68 89.34 -10.26 -75.92
C ALA A 68 88.62 -11.48 -75.31
N ASN A 69 89.32 -12.60 -75.15
CA ASN A 69 88.78 -13.80 -74.50
C ASN A 69 88.46 -13.53 -73.02
N ALA A 70 89.37 -12.89 -72.28
CA ALA A 70 89.17 -12.54 -70.88
C ALA A 70 88.01 -11.55 -70.68
N GLU A 71 87.88 -10.55 -71.57
CA GLU A 71 86.75 -9.62 -71.57
C GLU A 71 85.42 -10.34 -71.87
N ALA A 72 85.42 -11.26 -72.85
CA ALA A 72 84.24 -12.07 -73.17
C ALA A 72 83.83 -12.98 -71.99
N GLU A 73 84.78 -13.67 -71.36
CA GLU A 73 84.54 -14.50 -70.19
C GLU A 73 84.03 -13.68 -68.99
N ALA A 74 84.62 -12.51 -68.74
CA ALA A 74 84.15 -11.59 -67.71
C ALA A 74 82.70 -11.16 -67.95
N ASN A 75 82.32 -10.85 -69.19
CA ASN A 75 80.94 -10.50 -69.55
C ASN A 75 79.99 -11.68 -69.34
N VAL A 76 80.38 -12.90 -69.77
CA VAL A 76 79.58 -14.11 -69.54
C VAL A 76 79.37 -14.37 -68.04
N ALA A 77 80.42 -14.20 -67.22
CA ALA A 77 80.33 -14.33 -65.78
C ALA A 77 79.41 -13.28 -65.14
N GLN A 78 79.42 -12.04 -65.63
CA GLN A 78 78.48 -10.99 -65.21
C GLN A 78 77.03 -11.37 -65.52
N TYR A 79 76.74 -11.83 -66.75
CA TYR A 79 75.40 -12.28 -67.11
C TYR A 79 74.91 -13.46 -66.26
N HIS A 80 75.80 -14.41 -65.93
CA HIS A 80 75.46 -15.50 -65.02
C HIS A 80 75.12 -14.98 -63.61
N ARG A 81 75.96 -14.09 -63.06
CA ARG A 81 75.70 -13.47 -61.75
C ARG A 81 74.36 -12.72 -61.74
N ASP A 82 74.11 -11.89 -62.73
CA ASP A 82 72.89 -11.07 -62.80
C ASP A 82 71.65 -11.94 -62.97
N ARG A 83 71.73 -12.98 -63.82
CA ARG A 83 70.66 -13.97 -63.96
C ARG A 83 70.37 -14.66 -62.64
N ASP A 84 71.40 -15.08 -61.91
CA ASP A 84 71.25 -15.80 -60.66
C ASP A 84 70.68 -14.88 -59.56
N ILE A 85 71.11 -13.61 -59.49
CA ILE A 85 70.52 -12.59 -58.60
C ILE A 85 69.04 -12.39 -58.93
N ILE A 86 68.68 -12.16 -60.19
CA ILE A 86 67.29 -11.94 -60.61
C ILE A 86 66.43 -13.17 -60.29
N LYS A 87 66.96 -14.37 -60.52
CA LYS A 87 66.28 -15.62 -60.18
C LYS A 87 66.02 -15.71 -58.67
N GLN A 88 67.04 -15.48 -57.84
CA GLN A 88 66.88 -15.52 -56.37
C GLN A 88 65.92 -14.45 -55.86
N GLN A 89 65.99 -13.22 -56.39
CA GLN A 89 65.04 -12.15 -56.05
C GLN A 89 63.61 -12.51 -56.42
N SER A 90 63.41 -13.08 -57.61
CA SER A 90 62.10 -13.52 -58.10
C SER A 90 61.54 -14.67 -57.26
N GLU A 91 62.38 -15.66 -56.92
CA GLU A 91 62.01 -16.77 -56.03
C GLU A 91 61.62 -16.25 -54.64
N THR A 92 62.44 -15.38 -54.05
CA THR A 92 62.15 -14.74 -52.75
C THR A 92 60.83 -13.95 -52.79
N GLN A 93 60.57 -13.22 -53.89
CA GLN A 93 59.33 -12.47 -54.04
C GLN A 93 58.11 -13.39 -54.17
N VAL A 94 58.22 -14.47 -54.96
CA VAL A 94 57.15 -15.47 -55.08
C VAL A 94 56.88 -16.15 -53.74
N GLU A 95 57.92 -16.48 -52.97
CA GLU A 95 57.78 -17.05 -51.63
C GLU A 95 57.15 -16.07 -50.64
N LEU A 96 57.55 -14.80 -50.66
CA LEU A 96 56.95 -13.75 -49.82
C LEU A 96 55.47 -13.58 -50.16
N GLU A 97 55.10 -13.54 -51.44
CA GLU A 97 53.71 -13.47 -51.88
C GLU A 97 52.92 -14.73 -51.49
N ARG A 98 53.53 -15.92 -51.54
CA ARG A 98 52.91 -17.16 -51.05
C ARG A 98 52.69 -17.12 -49.54
N ALA A 99 53.69 -16.71 -48.76
CA ALA A 99 53.58 -16.56 -47.32
C ALA A 99 52.51 -15.53 -46.93
N ASN A 100 52.44 -14.39 -47.63
CA ASN A 100 51.39 -13.39 -47.43
C ASN A 100 50.00 -13.94 -47.75
N LYS A 101 49.84 -14.70 -48.84
CA LYS A 101 48.57 -15.37 -49.16
C LYS A 101 48.18 -16.41 -48.10
N GLU A 102 49.15 -17.17 -47.59
CA GLU A 102 48.91 -18.13 -46.52
C GLU A 102 48.50 -17.45 -45.22
N ILE A 103 49.19 -16.39 -44.81
CA ILE A 103 48.82 -15.58 -43.64
C ILE A 103 47.44 -14.97 -43.83
N ALA A 104 47.13 -14.42 -45.01
CA ALA A 104 45.81 -13.88 -45.31
C ALA A 104 44.72 -14.95 -45.23
N PHE A 105 44.99 -16.16 -45.73
CA PHE A 105 44.08 -17.29 -45.63
C PHE A 105 43.87 -17.75 -44.18
N GLN A 106 44.95 -17.86 -43.39
CA GLN A 106 44.89 -18.21 -41.97
C GLN A 106 44.14 -17.13 -41.18
N LEU A 107 44.41 -15.85 -41.43
CA LEU A 107 43.71 -14.73 -40.81
C LEU A 107 42.23 -14.74 -41.16
N GLN A 108 41.88 -15.00 -42.42
CA GLN A 108 40.48 -15.06 -42.85
C GLN A 108 39.75 -16.25 -42.21
N THR A 109 40.40 -17.40 -42.13
CA THR A 109 39.89 -18.58 -41.43
C THR A 109 39.65 -18.28 -39.96
N ALA A 110 40.63 -17.66 -39.27
CA ALA A 110 40.51 -17.28 -37.87
C ALA A 110 39.40 -16.27 -37.62
N LYS A 111 39.25 -15.25 -38.48
CA LYS A 111 38.13 -14.30 -38.42
C LYS A 111 36.78 -15.00 -38.56
N ARG A 112 36.66 -15.90 -39.54
CA ARG A 112 35.41 -16.65 -39.76
C ARG A 112 35.10 -17.60 -38.60
N GLN A 113 36.11 -18.20 -37.99
CA GLN A 113 35.94 -18.97 -36.75
C GLN A 113 35.49 -18.10 -35.58
N GLN A 114 36.06 -16.89 -35.43
CA GLN A 114 35.62 -15.94 -34.42
C GLN A 114 34.17 -15.50 -34.62
N GLU A 115 33.78 -15.18 -35.86
CA GLU A 115 32.39 -14.87 -36.22
C GLU A 115 31.46 -16.03 -35.87
N LEU A 116 31.85 -17.27 -36.19
CA LEU A 116 31.09 -18.47 -35.85
C LEU A 116 30.94 -18.65 -34.34
N ILE A 117 32.00 -18.43 -33.55
CA ILE A 117 31.95 -18.50 -32.07
C ILE A 117 31.01 -17.42 -31.51
N VAL A 118 31.08 -16.19 -32.03
CA VAL A 118 30.17 -15.10 -31.62
C VAL A 118 28.72 -15.48 -31.90
N GLU A 119 28.44 -16.04 -33.08
CA GLU A 119 27.09 -16.42 -33.45
C GLU A 119 26.59 -17.63 -32.64
N GLN A 120 27.46 -18.62 -32.37
CA GLN A 120 27.16 -19.72 -31.44
C GLN A 120 26.84 -19.20 -30.05
N ARG A 121 27.65 -18.29 -29.49
CA ARG A 121 27.35 -17.70 -28.17
C ARG A 121 26.04 -16.93 -28.15
N LYS A 122 25.66 -16.24 -29.23
CA LYS A 122 24.34 -15.58 -29.31
C LYS A 122 23.21 -16.60 -29.25
N ILE A 123 23.36 -17.75 -29.91
CA ILE A 123 22.41 -18.85 -29.83
C ILE A 123 22.33 -19.37 -28.38
N ASP A 124 23.47 -19.58 -27.72
CA ASP A 124 23.53 -20.04 -26.33
C ASP A 124 22.89 -19.03 -25.36
N ILE A 125 23.17 -17.73 -25.53
CA ILE A 125 22.54 -16.67 -24.74
C ILE A 125 21.04 -16.69 -24.94
N ARG A 126 20.55 -16.77 -26.18
CA ARG A 126 19.11 -16.83 -26.46
C ARG A 126 18.46 -18.07 -25.84
N ALA A 127 19.12 -19.23 -25.94
CA ALA A 127 18.65 -20.46 -25.30
C ALA A 127 18.58 -20.29 -23.77
N LYS A 128 19.61 -19.69 -23.17
CA LYS A 128 19.66 -19.42 -21.73
C LYS A 128 18.62 -18.41 -21.29
N GLU A 129 18.38 -17.35 -22.05
CA GLU A 129 17.31 -16.38 -21.80
C GLU A 129 15.93 -17.06 -21.83
N GLN A 130 15.70 -17.95 -22.79
CA GLN A 130 14.46 -18.74 -22.83
C GLN A 130 14.34 -19.68 -21.62
N GLU A 131 15.42 -20.35 -21.21
CA GLU A 131 15.44 -21.17 -19.99
C GLU A 131 15.13 -20.34 -18.74
N VAL A 132 15.75 -19.16 -18.60
CA VAL A 132 15.51 -18.24 -17.48
C VAL A 132 14.06 -17.78 -17.49
N LEU A 133 13.49 -17.42 -18.64
CA LEU A 133 12.09 -17.03 -18.75
C LEU A 133 11.14 -18.15 -18.29
N VAL A 134 11.40 -19.41 -18.69
CA VAL A 134 10.63 -20.56 -18.23
C VAL A 134 10.80 -20.75 -16.72
N GLN A 135 12.02 -20.65 -16.20
CA GLN A 135 12.29 -20.75 -14.77
C GLN A 135 11.60 -19.64 -13.97
N GLU A 136 11.61 -18.39 -14.45
CA GLU A 136 10.91 -17.27 -13.84
C GLU A 136 9.39 -17.52 -13.82
N GLN A 137 8.82 -18.01 -14.92
CA GLN A 137 7.41 -18.40 -14.96
C GLN A 137 7.09 -19.55 -14.01
N GLU A 138 7.95 -20.55 -13.91
CA GLU A 138 7.80 -21.65 -12.95
C GLU A 138 7.89 -21.17 -11.51
N VAL A 139 8.82 -20.24 -11.21
CA VAL A 139 8.95 -19.62 -9.88
C VAL A 139 7.72 -18.80 -9.56
N LEU A 140 7.21 -17.99 -10.49
CA LEU A 140 5.98 -17.22 -10.30
C LEU A 140 4.77 -18.14 -10.05
N ARG A 141 4.62 -19.20 -10.85
CA ARG A 141 3.57 -20.22 -10.65
C ARG A 141 3.69 -20.85 -9.26
N ARG A 142 4.91 -21.25 -8.86
CA ARG A 142 5.19 -21.85 -7.55
C ARG A 142 4.93 -20.86 -6.41
N GLN A 143 5.28 -19.59 -6.56
CA GLN A 143 4.97 -18.55 -5.58
C GLN A 143 3.46 -18.36 -5.45
N GLN A 144 2.71 -18.30 -6.56
CA GLN A 144 1.25 -18.21 -6.53
C GLN A 144 0.62 -19.44 -5.88
N GLU A 145 1.10 -20.64 -6.19
CA GLU A 145 0.67 -21.88 -5.53
C GLU A 145 0.96 -21.85 -4.02
N GLN A 146 2.13 -21.38 -3.60
CA GLN A 146 2.48 -21.25 -2.18
C GLN A 146 1.64 -20.20 -1.47
N ILE A 147 1.40 -19.05 -2.10
CA ILE A 147 0.52 -18.00 -1.57
C ILE A 147 -0.90 -18.55 -1.45
N ALA A 148 -1.42 -19.24 -2.48
CA ALA A 148 -2.72 -19.89 -2.41
C ALA A 148 -2.76 -20.94 -1.28
N ALA A 149 -1.72 -21.76 -1.15
CA ALA A 149 -1.63 -22.79 -0.11
C ALA A 149 -1.54 -22.22 1.32
N GLN A 150 -1.01 -21.01 1.52
CA GLN A 150 -0.97 -20.35 2.85
C GLN A 150 -2.20 -19.47 3.11
N VAL A 151 -2.67 -18.74 2.10
CA VAL A 151 -3.80 -17.82 2.23
C VAL A 151 -5.12 -18.57 2.37
N VAL A 152 -5.31 -19.70 1.67
CA VAL A 152 -6.54 -20.49 1.77
C VAL A 152 -6.79 -21.01 3.20
N PRO A 153 -5.84 -21.67 3.90
CA PRO A 153 -6.06 -22.09 5.28
C PRO A 153 -6.14 -20.91 6.26
N ALA A 154 -5.38 -19.84 6.05
CA ALA A 154 -5.48 -18.65 6.90
C ALA A 154 -6.85 -17.95 6.77
N ARG A 155 -7.36 -17.85 5.55
CA ARG A 155 -8.67 -17.27 5.26
C ARG A 155 -9.81 -18.16 5.75
N THR A 156 -9.73 -19.47 5.57
CA THR A 156 -10.75 -20.38 6.13
C THR A 156 -10.75 -20.39 7.65
N GLN A 157 -9.59 -20.28 8.31
CA GLN A 157 -9.51 -20.10 9.76
C GLN A 157 -10.12 -18.75 10.20
N ALA A 158 -9.82 -17.66 9.49
CA ALA A 158 -10.38 -16.34 9.80
C ALA A 158 -11.92 -16.32 9.61
N ASP A 159 -12.42 -16.90 8.51
CA ASP A 159 -13.85 -17.01 8.23
C ASP A 159 -14.56 -17.91 9.26
N ALA A 160 -13.92 -18.99 9.72
CA ALA A 160 -14.45 -19.85 10.77
C ALA A 160 -14.52 -19.14 12.13
N VAL A 161 -13.52 -18.33 12.49
CA VAL A 161 -13.53 -17.50 13.70
C VAL A 161 -14.60 -16.41 13.60
N ALA A 162 -14.75 -15.77 12.44
CA ALA A 162 -15.80 -14.78 12.22
C ALA A 162 -17.20 -15.41 12.32
N ALA A 163 -17.42 -16.59 11.72
CA ALA A 163 -18.69 -17.31 11.79
C ALA A 163 -19.03 -17.78 13.22
N THR A 164 -18.04 -18.21 13.99
CA THR A 164 -18.24 -18.58 15.41
C THR A 164 -18.57 -17.36 16.26
N ALA A 165 -17.84 -16.25 16.10
CA ALA A 165 -18.12 -14.99 16.80
C ALA A 165 -19.50 -14.41 16.45
N ASP A 166 -19.91 -14.46 15.18
CA ASP A 166 -21.23 -14.02 14.75
C ASP A 166 -22.34 -14.96 15.27
N GLY A 167 -22.05 -16.26 15.36
CA GLY A 167 -22.94 -17.24 16.01
C GLY A 167 -23.14 -16.95 17.50
N GLU A 168 -22.08 -16.63 18.23
CA GLU A 168 -22.14 -16.25 19.65
C GLU A 168 -22.90 -14.93 19.85
N LYS A 169 -22.64 -13.90 19.04
CA LYS A 169 -23.39 -12.65 19.06
C LYS A 169 -24.88 -12.87 18.83
N ARG A 170 -25.24 -13.68 17.84
CA ARG A 170 -26.65 -14.02 17.56
C ARG A 170 -27.29 -14.78 18.72
N LYS A 171 -26.58 -15.72 19.36
CA LYS A 171 -27.06 -16.41 20.57
C LYS A 171 -27.29 -15.45 21.72
N LEU A 172 -26.38 -14.51 21.96
CA LEU A 172 -26.51 -13.48 23.01
C LEU A 172 -27.70 -12.56 22.76
N ILE A 173 -27.90 -12.10 21.53
CA ILE A 173 -29.07 -11.27 21.18
C ILE A 173 -30.36 -12.06 21.37
N LEU A 174 -30.43 -13.29 20.87
CA LEU A 174 -31.63 -14.11 20.96
C LEU A 174 -31.97 -14.49 22.42
N THR A 175 -30.96 -14.77 23.24
CA THR A 175 -31.16 -15.03 24.68
C THR A 175 -31.63 -13.78 25.42
N ALA A 176 -31.04 -12.61 25.15
CA ALA A 176 -31.48 -11.34 25.73
C ALA A 176 -32.89 -10.94 25.28
N GLU A 177 -33.24 -11.17 24.00
CA GLU A 177 -34.60 -10.95 23.48
C GLU A 177 -35.60 -11.91 24.13
N GLY A 178 -35.25 -13.18 24.28
CA GLY A 178 -36.08 -14.17 24.97
C GLY A 178 -36.28 -13.87 26.46
N GLU A 179 -35.25 -13.36 27.16
CA GLU A 179 -35.38 -12.89 28.54
C GLU A 179 -36.26 -11.64 28.64
N LYS A 180 -36.11 -10.69 27.72
CA LYS A 180 -36.95 -9.49 27.64
C LYS A 180 -38.42 -9.86 27.38
N GLU A 181 -38.67 -10.77 26.45
CA GLU A 181 -40.02 -11.23 26.10
C GLU A 181 -40.64 -12.02 27.27
N ARG A 182 -39.87 -12.89 27.94
CA ARG A 182 -40.30 -13.53 29.18
C ARG A 182 -40.65 -12.53 30.28
N ALA A 183 -39.84 -11.49 30.47
CA ALA A 183 -40.11 -10.47 31.48
C ALA A 183 -41.39 -9.66 31.17
N ILE A 184 -41.63 -9.34 29.88
CA ILE A 184 -42.87 -8.68 29.45
C ILE A 184 -44.08 -9.58 29.69
N LEU A 185 -44.03 -10.84 29.28
CA LEU A 185 -45.12 -11.81 29.48
C LEU A 185 -45.44 -12.04 30.96
N VAL A 186 -44.42 -12.13 31.82
CA VAL A 186 -44.61 -12.25 33.27
C VAL A 186 -45.25 -10.98 33.84
N ALA A 187 -44.77 -9.80 33.43
CA ALA A 187 -45.34 -8.53 33.88
C ALA A 187 -46.79 -8.32 33.39
N GLU A 188 -47.13 -8.75 32.17
CA GLU A 188 -48.49 -8.75 31.64
C GLU A 188 -49.39 -9.74 32.39
N GLY A 189 -48.90 -10.94 32.67
CA GLY A 189 -49.62 -11.93 33.48
C GLY A 189 -49.87 -11.45 34.91
N GLU A 190 -48.91 -10.78 35.54
CA GLU A 190 -49.10 -10.15 36.85
C GLU A 190 -50.11 -9.01 36.81
N ARG A 191 -50.05 -8.15 35.79
CA ARG A 191 -51.02 -7.07 35.58
C ARG A 191 -52.42 -7.61 35.38
N GLU A 192 -52.59 -8.67 34.58
CA GLU A 192 -53.90 -9.28 34.35
C GLU A 192 -54.43 -9.95 35.64
N ARG A 193 -53.56 -10.64 36.38
CA ARG A 193 -53.92 -11.24 37.68
C ARG A 193 -54.41 -10.17 38.66
N LEU A 194 -53.66 -9.07 38.80
CA LEU A 194 -54.01 -7.93 39.65
C LEU A 194 -55.30 -7.23 39.20
N ALA A 195 -55.49 -7.06 37.89
CA ALA A 195 -56.71 -6.46 37.34
C ALA A 195 -57.94 -7.33 37.63
N ARG A 196 -57.84 -8.66 37.50
CA ARG A 196 -58.93 -9.59 37.83
C ARG A 196 -59.23 -9.62 39.32
N THR A 197 -58.22 -9.61 40.20
CA THR A 197 -58.45 -9.55 41.66
C THR A 197 -59.08 -8.23 42.06
N ALA A 198 -58.61 -7.11 41.51
CA ALA A 198 -59.17 -5.79 41.77
C ALA A 198 -60.62 -5.66 41.24
N ALA A 199 -60.92 -6.23 40.07
CA ALA A 199 -62.29 -6.28 39.55
C ALA A 199 -63.22 -7.13 40.43
N GLY A 200 -62.72 -8.26 40.95
CA GLY A 200 -63.46 -9.10 41.90
C GLY A 200 -63.75 -8.40 43.22
N GLU A 201 -62.77 -7.67 43.78
CA GLU A 201 -62.98 -6.86 44.99
C GLU A 201 -63.93 -5.69 44.76
N ALA A 202 -63.84 -5.02 43.61
CA ALA A 202 -64.76 -3.94 43.24
C ALA A 202 -66.20 -4.44 43.06
N GLU A 203 -66.40 -5.65 42.54
CA GLU A 203 -67.72 -6.27 42.44
C GLU A 203 -68.26 -6.68 43.83
N ARG A 204 -67.41 -7.24 44.70
CA ARG A 204 -67.80 -7.57 46.08
C ARG A 204 -68.26 -6.32 46.84
N ILE A 205 -67.51 -5.22 46.75
CA ILE A 205 -67.86 -3.95 47.39
C ILE A 205 -69.17 -3.38 46.81
N ARG A 206 -69.40 -3.48 45.50
CA ARG A 206 -70.66 -3.04 44.88
C ARG A 206 -71.85 -3.86 45.38
N GLN A 207 -71.71 -5.18 45.50
CA GLN A 207 -72.77 -6.04 46.01
C GLN A 207 -73.05 -5.80 47.51
N GLU A 208 -72.01 -5.64 48.33
CA GLU A 208 -72.13 -5.26 49.74
C GLU A 208 -72.83 -3.90 49.89
N GLY A 209 -72.44 -2.90 49.10
CA GLY A 209 -73.09 -1.58 49.10
C GLY A 209 -74.56 -1.60 48.69
N THR A 210 -74.94 -2.43 47.68
CA THR A 210 -76.36 -2.61 47.32
C THR A 210 -77.15 -3.34 48.40
N ALA A 211 -76.54 -4.33 49.06
CA ALA A 211 -77.17 -5.06 50.15
C ALA A 211 -77.37 -4.16 51.38
N GLU A 212 -76.38 -3.33 51.73
CA GLU A 212 -76.50 -2.32 52.80
C GLU A 212 -77.58 -1.27 52.47
N ALA A 213 -77.64 -0.81 51.21
CA ALA A 213 -78.67 0.12 50.76
C ALA A 213 -80.09 -0.47 50.89
N ASP A 214 -80.29 -1.74 50.52
CA ASP A 214 -81.58 -2.43 50.69
C ASP A 214 -81.93 -2.65 52.16
N VAL A 215 -80.96 -2.95 53.02
CA VAL A 215 -81.19 -3.08 54.47
C VAL A 215 -81.62 -1.74 55.08
N ILE A 216 -80.98 -0.63 54.69
CA ILE A 216 -81.34 0.71 55.16
C ILE A 216 -82.74 1.10 54.66
N ARG A 217 -83.06 0.84 53.39
CA ARG A 217 -84.38 1.12 52.81
C ARG A 217 -85.49 0.34 53.53
N LEU A 218 -85.29 -0.95 53.77
CA LEU A 218 -86.25 -1.80 54.49
C LEU A 218 -86.45 -1.36 55.94
N LYS A 219 -85.37 -0.96 56.63
CA LYS A 219 -85.48 -0.37 57.99
C LYS A 219 -86.23 0.95 57.98
N GLY A 220 -85.95 1.84 57.02
CA GLY A 220 -86.65 3.11 56.86
C GLY A 220 -88.14 2.94 56.53
N GLU A 221 -88.50 1.98 55.67
CA GLU A 221 -89.91 1.64 55.38
C GLU A 221 -90.61 1.05 56.61
N ALA A 222 -89.94 0.20 57.39
CA ALA A 222 -90.48 -0.36 58.63
C ALA A 222 -90.69 0.70 59.72
N GLU A 223 -89.74 1.62 59.90
CA GLU A 223 -89.85 2.75 60.84
C GLU A 223 -90.96 3.72 60.40
N ALA A 224 -91.06 4.03 59.11
CA ALA A 224 -92.14 4.88 58.57
C ALA A 224 -93.52 4.25 58.77
N TYR A 225 -93.64 2.92 58.58
CA TYR A 225 -94.89 2.19 58.82
C TYR A 225 -95.25 2.17 60.32
N ALA A 226 -94.26 1.96 61.20
CA ALA A 226 -94.45 1.98 62.64
C ALA A 226 -94.92 3.37 63.13
N ILE A 227 -94.30 4.45 62.67
CA ILE A 227 -94.69 5.83 63.03
C ILE A 227 -96.09 6.16 62.51
N LYS A 228 -96.45 5.73 61.31
CA LYS A 228 -97.79 5.94 60.75
C LYS A 228 -98.87 5.18 61.54
N ALA A 229 -98.56 3.95 61.97
CA ALA A 229 -99.46 3.15 62.78
C ALA A 229 -99.64 3.73 64.19
N THR A 230 -98.55 4.18 64.85
CA THR A 230 -98.64 4.85 66.15
C THR A 230 -99.36 6.19 66.04
N GLY A 231 -99.11 6.97 64.99
CA GLY A 231 -99.78 8.26 64.77
C GLY A 231 -101.30 8.13 64.52
N LEU A 232 -101.73 7.08 63.82
CA LEU A 232 -103.16 6.77 63.66
C LEU A 232 -103.79 6.31 64.97
N ALA A 233 -103.10 5.44 65.72
CA ALA A 233 -103.57 4.98 67.03
C ALA A 233 -103.66 6.12 68.06
N GLU A 234 -102.70 7.05 68.06
CA GLU A 234 -102.73 8.25 68.89
C GLU A 234 -103.85 9.21 68.47
N ALA A 235 -104.09 9.38 67.17
CA ALA A 235 -105.17 10.21 66.65
C ALA A 235 -106.56 9.63 66.99
N GLU A 236 -106.73 8.32 66.93
CA GLU A 236 -107.95 7.63 67.35
C GLU A 236 -108.13 7.71 68.88
N ALA A 237 -107.06 7.52 69.65
CA ALA A 237 -107.08 7.69 71.10
C ALA A 237 -107.40 9.14 71.52
N MET A 238 -106.90 10.14 70.78
CA MET A 238 -107.26 11.55 71.00
C MET A 238 -108.71 11.83 70.64
N ARG A 239 -109.25 11.27 69.56
CA ARG A 239 -110.68 11.38 69.24
C ARG A 239 -111.57 10.73 70.30
N ALA A 240 -111.18 9.55 70.80
CA ALA A 240 -111.88 8.89 71.88
C ALA A 240 -111.82 9.70 73.18
N LYS A 241 -110.65 10.28 73.51
CA LYS A 241 -110.52 11.23 74.64
C LYS A 241 -111.39 12.47 74.44
N ALA A 242 -111.45 13.03 73.23
CA ALA A 242 -112.27 14.20 72.94
C ALA A 242 -113.78 13.91 73.09
N GLN A 243 -114.25 12.75 72.62
CA GLN A 243 -115.64 12.31 72.81
C GLN A 243 -115.96 11.99 74.27
N ALA A 244 -115.01 11.44 75.04
CA ALA A 244 -115.16 11.29 76.48
C ALA A 244 -115.26 12.66 77.17
N TRP A 245 -114.44 13.64 76.78
CA TRP A 245 -114.47 14.99 77.35
C TRP A 245 -115.76 15.76 77.04
N GLU A 246 -116.42 15.42 75.94
CA GLU A 246 -117.71 16.01 75.55
C GLU A 246 -118.87 15.53 76.44
N GLN A 247 -118.81 14.30 76.96
CA GLN A 247 -119.85 13.76 77.84
C GLN A 247 -119.62 14.07 79.34
N TYR A 248 -118.39 14.43 79.74
CA TYR A 248 -118.05 14.85 81.11
C TYR A 248 -118.10 16.39 81.26
N GLY A 249 -119.33 16.94 81.24
CA GLY A 249 -119.58 18.38 81.36
C GLY A 249 -119.12 19.02 82.68
N ARG A 250 -118.46 20.18 82.55
CA ARG A 250 -118.15 21.29 83.50
C ARG A 250 -117.62 21.00 84.93
N ALA A 251 -117.71 19.79 85.47
CA ALA A 251 -117.22 19.46 86.81
C ALA A 251 -115.81 18.80 86.82
N ALA A 252 -115.36 18.24 85.69
CA ALA A 252 -114.04 17.60 85.58
C ALA A 252 -112.87 18.58 85.37
N VAL A 253 -113.15 19.78 84.85
CA VAL A 253 -112.14 20.83 84.63
C VAL A 253 -111.59 21.35 85.98
N THR A 254 -112.42 21.35 87.03
CA THR A 254 -112.03 21.83 88.36
C THR A 254 -111.16 20.82 89.12
N GLN A 255 -111.32 19.51 88.88
CA GLN A 255 -110.49 18.46 89.52
C GLN A 255 -109.10 18.37 88.86
N LEU A 256 -109.01 18.53 87.54
CA LEU A 256 -107.76 18.38 86.78
C LEU A 256 -106.73 19.50 87.09
N ILE A 257 -107.20 20.71 87.40
CA ILE A 257 -106.33 21.83 87.82
C ILE A 257 -105.70 21.51 89.19
N VAL A 258 -106.44 20.90 90.11
CA VAL A 258 -105.94 20.51 91.45
C VAL A 258 -104.90 19.39 91.35
N GLU A 259 -105.07 18.46 90.41
CA GLU A 259 -104.18 17.29 90.26
C GLU A 259 -102.86 17.62 89.54
N LYS A 260 -102.85 18.61 88.64
CA LYS A 260 -101.64 19.08 87.94
C LYS A 260 -100.94 20.28 88.58
N LEU A 261 -101.53 20.91 89.60
CA LEU A 261 -100.91 21.97 90.39
C LEU A 261 -99.54 21.60 91.01
N PRO A 262 -99.29 20.37 91.51
CA PRO A 262 -97.98 19.99 92.03
C PRO A 262 -96.85 20.04 90.98
N GLU A 263 -97.12 19.67 89.72
CA GLU A 263 -96.12 19.70 88.64
C GLU A 263 -95.73 21.13 88.23
N ILE A 264 -96.68 22.07 88.31
CA ILE A 264 -96.42 23.50 88.05
C ILE A 264 -95.56 24.10 89.18
N VAL A 265 -95.85 23.75 90.43
CA VAL A 265 -95.03 24.19 91.59
C VAL A 265 -93.63 23.58 91.54
N ALA A 266 -93.48 22.31 91.15
CA ALA A 266 -92.17 21.65 91.02
C ALA A 266 -91.29 22.28 89.93
N ASN A 267 -91.87 22.66 88.79
CA ASN A 267 -91.13 23.33 87.72
C ASN A 267 -90.82 24.81 88.03
N ALA A 268 -91.65 25.49 88.84
CA ALA A 268 -91.34 26.83 89.35
C ALA A 268 -90.21 26.81 90.41
N ALA A 269 -90.17 25.79 91.27
CA ALA A 269 -89.13 25.63 92.30
C ALA A 269 -87.73 25.34 91.71
N LYS A 270 -87.66 24.61 90.59
CA LYS A 270 -86.40 24.38 89.84
C LYS A 270 -85.73 25.68 89.35
N SER A 271 -86.48 26.77 89.17
CA SER A 271 -85.93 28.07 88.74
C SER A 271 -85.36 28.90 89.91
N LEU A 272 -85.70 28.56 91.16
CA LEU A 272 -85.19 29.20 92.38
C LEU A 272 -83.96 28.49 92.97
N GLU A 273 -83.72 27.22 92.62
CA GLU A 273 -82.57 26.44 93.10
C GLU A 273 -81.23 26.88 92.47
N THR A 274 -81.28 27.56 91.32
CA THR A 274 -80.09 27.92 90.53
C THR A 274 -79.34 29.18 91.01
N THR A 275 -79.70 29.79 92.14
CA THR A 275 -79.04 31.04 92.59
C THR A 275 -78.77 31.07 94.10
N GLN A 276 -77.56 30.66 94.54
CA GLN A 276 -76.83 31.19 95.71
C GLN A 276 -75.56 30.38 96.03
N LYS A 277 -74.36 30.93 95.78
CA LYS A 277 -73.28 30.91 96.78
C LYS A 277 -72.28 32.05 96.57
N LEU A 278 -72.26 32.91 97.58
CA LEU A 278 -71.48 34.13 97.78
C LEU A 278 -70.56 33.86 98.99
N ILE A 279 -69.22 33.94 98.86
CA ILE A 279 -68.31 34.20 99.99
C ILE A 279 -67.15 35.09 99.54
N ILE A 280 -66.97 36.15 100.33
CA ILE A 280 -66.12 37.32 100.22
C ILE A 280 -64.90 37.15 101.15
N MET A 281 -63.75 37.70 100.72
CA MET A 281 -62.60 38.31 101.44
C MET A 281 -62.44 38.03 102.95
N GLY A 282 -61.27 37.75 103.54
CA GLY A 282 -59.87 37.82 103.14
C GLY A 282 -59.01 38.01 104.41
N GLU A 283 -57.68 37.78 104.34
CA GLU A 283 -56.72 38.48 105.21
C GLU A 283 -55.30 38.50 104.60
N ARG A 284 -54.84 39.72 104.28
CA ARG A 284 -53.46 40.25 104.13
C ARG A 284 -52.65 39.99 102.83
N GLY A 285 -52.57 41.04 101.98
CA GLY A 285 -51.52 41.27 100.95
C GLY A 285 -50.38 42.20 101.47
N PRO A 286 -49.51 42.85 100.65
CA PRO A 286 -49.51 43.01 99.18
C PRO A 286 -48.13 42.88 98.43
N SER A 287 -48.17 42.83 97.09
CA SER A 287 -47.06 43.02 96.10
C SER A 287 -46.25 41.75 95.76
N GLN A 288 -46.40 41.07 94.60
CA GLN A 288 -46.51 41.59 93.23
C GLN A 288 -47.70 41.03 92.45
N LEU A 289 -48.41 41.97 91.81
CA LEU A 289 -49.26 41.82 90.63
C LEU A 289 -48.32 41.65 89.42
N VAL A 290 -48.61 40.87 88.38
CA VAL A 290 -49.60 41.12 87.32
C VAL A 290 -49.69 39.83 86.47
N GLY A 291 -50.90 39.34 86.19
CA GLY A 291 -51.13 38.21 85.27
C GLY A 291 -52.30 37.33 85.67
N SER A 292 -53.48 37.93 85.77
CA SER A 292 -54.75 37.36 86.19
C SER A 292 -55.20 36.16 85.34
N VAL A 293 -55.49 35.05 86.04
CA VAL A 293 -56.52 34.08 85.65
C VAL A 293 -57.88 34.72 85.98
N VAL A 294 -58.44 35.47 85.02
CA VAL A 294 -59.87 35.78 84.91
C VAL A 294 -60.18 35.97 83.42
N ASP A 295 -60.81 34.96 82.80
CA ASP A 295 -61.76 35.16 81.70
C ASP A 295 -62.71 33.96 81.53
N ILE A 296 -63.19 33.42 82.65
CA ILE A 296 -64.43 32.63 82.68
C ILE A 296 -65.54 33.55 83.22
N ALA A 297 -65.84 34.63 82.49
CA ALA A 297 -67.02 35.48 82.72
C ALA A 297 -67.35 36.50 81.58
N ALA A 298 -66.85 36.38 80.34
CA ALA A 298 -67.12 37.39 79.30
C ALA A 298 -67.38 36.92 77.86
N THR A 299 -67.50 35.62 77.58
CA THR A 299 -67.80 35.12 76.20
C THR A 299 -69.16 34.46 76.04
N ALA A 300 -70.11 34.77 76.94
CA ALA A 300 -71.53 34.57 76.69
C ALA A 300 -72.10 35.44 75.52
N PRO A 301 -71.50 36.60 75.14
CA PRO A 301 -71.90 37.30 73.91
C PRO A 301 -71.12 36.88 72.64
N ALA A 302 -69.93 36.27 72.77
CA ALA A 302 -69.12 35.88 71.60
C ALA A 302 -69.53 34.52 71.00
N LEU A 303 -70.07 33.61 71.82
CA LEU A 303 -70.66 32.35 71.35
C LEU A 303 -71.96 32.59 70.56
N VAL A 304 -72.65 33.71 70.78
CA VAL A 304 -73.84 34.07 69.98
C VAL A 304 -73.43 34.63 68.61
N LYS A 305 -72.32 35.38 68.48
CA LYS A 305 -71.82 35.86 67.16
C LYS A 305 -71.15 34.75 66.34
N ALA A 306 -70.51 33.77 66.98
CA ALA A 306 -69.90 32.61 66.29
C ALA A 306 -70.92 31.50 65.92
N LEU A 307 -72.01 31.33 66.68
CA LEU A 307 -73.11 30.41 66.33
C LEU A 307 -74.23 31.04 65.48
N THR A 308 -74.31 32.37 65.34
CA THR A 308 -75.35 33.03 64.53
C THR A 308 -74.85 33.91 63.39
N GLY A 309 -73.55 34.27 63.34
CA GLY A 309 -72.88 34.83 62.17
C GLY A 309 -73.53 36.04 61.48
N MET A 310 -74.46 36.75 62.13
CA MET A 310 -75.25 37.80 61.47
C MET A 310 -75.19 39.11 62.26
N ASP A 311 -74.80 40.20 61.59
CA ASP A 311 -74.99 41.55 62.12
C ASP A 311 -76.44 42.01 61.85
N LEU A 312 -77.15 42.39 62.91
CA LEU A 312 -78.57 42.80 62.92
C LEU A 312 -78.89 44.03 62.04
N SER A 313 -77.87 44.78 61.60
CA SER A 313 -78.02 45.90 60.66
C SER A 313 -78.02 45.47 59.19
N GLU A 314 -77.56 44.27 58.86
CA GLU A 314 -77.59 43.70 57.49
C GLU A 314 -78.82 42.81 57.25
N LEU A 315 -79.43 42.27 58.32
CA LEU A 315 -80.65 41.47 58.24
C LEU A 315 -81.92 42.31 57.99
N ALA A 316 -81.89 43.59 58.36
CA ALA A 316 -82.94 44.56 58.03
C ALA A 316 -82.89 45.05 56.57
N GLY A 317 -81.74 44.87 55.88
CA GLY A 317 -81.59 45.20 54.46
C GLY A 317 -82.17 44.13 53.53
N LYS A 318 -82.02 42.84 53.86
CA LYS A 318 -82.48 41.72 53.01
C LYS A 318 -83.97 41.38 53.10
N LEU A 319 -84.72 42.01 53.99
CA LEU A 319 -86.19 41.88 54.06
C LEU A 319 -86.94 42.95 53.23
N LYS A 320 -86.24 43.92 52.62
CA LYS A 320 -86.85 44.93 51.75
C LYS A 320 -86.81 44.57 50.25
N ASP A 321 -85.99 43.59 49.86
CA ASP A 321 -85.84 43.12 48.48
C ASP A 321 -86.63 41.82 48.16
N ILE A 322 -87.43 41.30 49.10
CA ILE A 322 -88.35 40.15 48.88
C ILE A 322 -89.83 40.62 48.84
N ALA A 323 -90.07 41.94 48.83
CA ALA A 323 -91.40 42.53 48.68
C ALA A 323 -91.48 43.49 47.48
N LYS A 324 -91.10 42.98 46.29
CA LYS A 324 -91.53 43.49 44.99
C LYS A 324 -91.83 42.33 44.06
#